data_AF-A0A3A4VAJ1-F1
#
_entry.id   AF-A0A3A4VAJ1-F1
#
_cell.length_a   1.000
_cell.length_b   1.000
_cell.length_c   1.000
_cell.angle_alpha   90.00
_cell.angle_beta   90.00
_cell.angle_gamma   90.00
#
_symmetry.space_group_name_H-M   'P 1'
#
loop_
_entity.id
_entity.type
_entity.pdbx_description
1 polymer ?
#
loop_
_entity_poly.entity_id
_entity_poly.type
_entity_poly.pdbx_seq_one_letter_code
_entity_poly.pdbx_strand_id
1 'polypeptide(L)'
;MEAGRKKALTSLLALLFIFLPVFSSAQTIEAGFPSQSVWVSNAKPTVGDTVEIFTVVYNGSDEKLGGTVVFTVDGERVGAKEFELAEGTSALVSVAWKVSAGEHRVAAAIEDTSRELAQKETAAITITVAEPPPRPPLVNAAVTASEVLSNAAQAATPVVVEVANTAYQLIEHLRKDAISRLERVSSPSPSASAQGGQGTILGTSTNTSTSENIPSSLSQMKQVAAAAALFALNSKEVFYPLFLLSLFGLLYLLFRWATKRPRVRY
;
A
#
# COMPACT_ATOMS: atom_id res chain seq x y z
N MET A 1 13.71 -76.32 -50.75
CA MET A 1 14.28 -76.18 -49.39
C MET A 1 14.29 -74.74 -48.84
N GLU A 2 14.13 -73.71 -49.69
CA GLU A 2 14.27 -72.31 -49.27
C GLU A 2 13.11 -71.75 -48.41
N ALA A 3 11.87 -72.18 -48.68
CA ALA A 3 10.69 -71.68 -47.97
C ALA A 3 10.61 -72.13 -46.50
N GLY A 4 11.15 -73.30 -46.16
CA GLY A 4 11.18 -73.80 -44.77
C GLY A 4 12.17 -73.06 -43.88
N ARG A 5 13.34 -72.67 -44.45
CA ARG A 5 14.36 -71.88 -43.74
C ARG A 5 13.86 -70.48 -43.37
N LYS A 6 13.10 -69.83 -44.26
CA LYS A 6 12.52 -68.49 -43.99
C LYS A 6 11.51 -68.54 -42.83
N LYS A 7 10.65 -69.57 -42.79
CA LYS A 7 9.68 -69.79 -41.69
C LYS A 7 10.35 -70.12 -40.35
N ALA A 8 11.41 -70.93 -40.37
CA ALA A 8 12.18 -71.24 -39.17
C ALA A 8 12.93 -70.01 -38.63
N LEU A 9 13.50 -69.20 -39.52
CA LEU A 9 14.19 -67.95 -39.15
C LEU A 9 13.20 -66.92 -38.57
N THR A 10 12.02 -66.76 -39.16
CA THR A 10 10.99 -65.85 -38.62
C THR A 10 10.47 -66.33 -37.26
N SER A 11 10.31 -67.65 -37.06
CA SER A 11 9.88 -68.20 -35.77
C SER A 11 10.95 -68.04 -34.69
N LEU A 12 12.23 -68.14 -35.05
CA LEU A 12 13.36 -67.92 -34.14
C LEU A 12 13.45 -66.44 -33.73
N LEU A 13 13.26 -65.52 -34.69
CA LEU A 13 13.26 -64.09 -34.42
C LEU A 13 12.09 -63.65 -33.53
N ALA A 14 10.90 -64.20 -33.75
CA ALA A 14 9.73 -63.95 -32.91
C ALA A 14 9.93 -64.48 -31.48
N LEU A 15 10.55 -65.66 -31.34
CA LEU A 15 10.87 -66.23 -30.02
C LEU A 15 11.94 -65.40 -29.29
N LEU A 16 12.94 -64.89 -30.02
CA LEU A 16 13.96 -63.99 -29.46
C LEU A 16 13.35 -62.69 -28.93
N PHE A 17 12.32 -62.16 -29.60
CA PHE A 17 11.62 -60.94 -29.18
C PHE A 17 10.78 -61.12 -27.91
N ILE A 18 10.33 -62.34 -27.61
CA ILE A 18 9.58 -62.67 -26.38
C ILE A 18 10.53 -62.84 -25.17
N PHE A 19 11.76 -63.28 -25.41
CA PHE A 19 12.78 -63.45 -24.36
C PHE A 19 13.63 -62.21 -24.08
N LEU A 20 13.41 -61.10 -24.80
CA LEU A 20 14.01 -59.83 -24.46
C LEU A 20 13.33 -59.27 -23.20
N PRO A 21 14.00 -59.23 -22.03
CA PRO A 21 13.47 -58.55 -20.87
C PRO A 21 13.27 -57.08 -21.26
N VAL A 22 12.01 -56.64 -21.26
CA VAL A 22 11.70 -55.21 -21.34
C VAL A 22 12.15 -54.64 -20.00
N PHE A 23 13.40 -54.17 -19.94
CA PHE A 23 13.88 -53.38 -18.82
C PHE A 23 13.15 -52.03 -18.85
N SER A 24 11.95 -52.03 -18.27
CA SER A 24 11.26 -50.80 -17.93
C SER A 24 12.05 -50.14 -16.82
N SER A 25 12.94 -49.21 -17.18
CA SER A 25 13.55 -48.33 -16.20
C SER A 25 12.43 -47.47 -15.63
N ALA A 26 12.05 -47.71 -14.37
CA ALA A 26 11.20 -46.77 -13.66
C ALA A 26 12.00 -45.46 -13.57
N GLN A 27 11.48 -44.38 -14.15
CA GLN A 27 12.03 -43.06 -13.87
C GLN A 27 11.81 -42.80 -12.39
N THR A 28 12.89 -42.75 -11.63
CA THR A 28 12.85 -42.29 -10.25
C THR A 28 12.35 -40.85 -10.28
N ILE A 29 11.14 -40.61 -9.75
CA ILE A 29 10.60 -39.27 -9.66
C ILE A 29 11.34 -38.58 -8.52
N GLU A 30 12.34 -37.78 -8.86
CA GLU A 30 13.10 -37.03 -7.88
C GLU A 30 12.22 -35.96 -7.20
N ALA A 31 12.54 -35.67 -5.95
CA ALA A 31 11.82 -34.71 -5.13
C ALA A 31 12.18 -33.26 -5.50
N GLY A 32 11.31 -32.32 -5.18
CA GLY A 32 11.56 -30.89 -5.41
C GLY A 32 10.29 -30.08 -5.64
N PHE A 33 10.41 -29.04 -6.46
CA PHE A 33 9.31 -28.18 -6.84
C PHE A 33 8.60 -28.65 -8.14
N PRO A 34 7.27 -28.54 -8.23
CA PRO A 34 6.59 -28.64 -9.51
C PRO A 34 6.89 -27.44 -10.41
N SER A 35 6.63 -27.58 -11.71
CA SER A 35 6.98 -26.61 -12.77
C SER A 35 6.36 -25.22 -12.57
N GLN A 36 5.18 -25.13 -11.96
CA GLN A 36 4.59 -23.87 -11.49
C GLN A 36 4.20 -24.00 -10.03
N SER A 37 5.09 -23.54 -9.17
CA SER A 37 5.05 -23.86 -7.75
C SER A 37 4.95 -22.64 -6.86
N VAL A 38 4.97 -21.41 -7.37
CA VAL A 38 4.86 -20.20 -6.54
C VAL A 38 3.68 -19.36 -6.94
N TRP A 39 2.90 -18.93 -5.95
CA TRP A 39 1.80 -17.99 -6.11
C TRP A 39 1.62 -17.16 -4.84
N VAL A 40 0.82 -16.10 -4.94
CA VAL A 40 0.51 -15.21 -3.81
C VAL A 40 -0.98 -15.22 -3.48
N SER A 41 -1.32 -14.90 -2.22
CA SER A 41 -2.72 -14.82 -1.76
C SER A 41 -3.55 -13.77 -2.50
N ASN A 42 -2.92 -12.66 -2.91
CA ASN A 42 -3.56 -11.59 -3.64
C ASN A 42 -2.70 -11.18 -4.85
N ALA A 43 -3.26 -11.31 -6.05
CA ALA A 43 -2.59 -10.95 -7.31
C ALA A 43 -2.54 -9.44 -7.58
N LYS A 44 -3.32 -8.64 -6.85
CA LYS A 44 -3.34 -7.16 -6.95
C LYS A 44 -3.27 -6.55 -5.55
N PRO A 45 -2.15 -6.72 -4.82
CA PRO A 45 -2.02 -6.12 -3.50
C PRO A 45 -1.83 -4.62 -3.59
N THR A 46 -2.15 -3.92 -2.51
CA THR A 46 -1.85 -2.50 -2.34
C THR A 46 -0.66 -2.33 -1.40
N VAL A 47 0.00 -1.17 -1.48
CA VAL A 47 1.19 -0.89 -0.65
C VAL A 47 0.83 -0.93 0.83
N GLY A 48 1.61 -1.69 1.60
CA GLY A 48 1.39 -1.90 3.03
C GLY A 48 0.56 -3.14 3.36
N ASP A 49 -0.06 -3.78 2.37
CA ASP A 49 -0.75 -5.05 2.58
C ASP A 49 0.24 -6.15 2.98
N THR A 50 -0.24 -7.10 3.78
CA THR A 50 0.48 -8.34 4.06
C THR A 50 -0.11 -9.44 3.20
N VAL A 51 0.67 -9.96 2.26
CA VAL A 51 0.29 -11.09 1.41
C VAL A 51 1.05 -12.34 1.82
N GLU A 52 0.46 -13.50 1.57
CA GLU A 52 1.14 -14.77 1.77
C GLU A 52 1.68 -15.26 0.42
N ILE A 53 2.95 -15.65 0.41
CA ILE A 53 3.59 -16.34 -0.71
C ILE A 53 3.50 -17.83 -0.40
N PHE A 54 3.01 -18.61 -1.35
CA PHE A 54 2.82 -20.05 -1.22
C PHE A 54 3.72 -20.80 -2.17
N THR A 55 4.13 -21.99 -1.75
CA THR A 55 4.70 -23.00 -2.64
C THR A 55 4.36 -24.43 -2.24
N VAL A 56 4.45 -25.35 -3.19
CA VAL A 56 4.30 -26.79 -2.94
C VAL A 56 5.64 -27.46 -3.13
N VAL A 57 6.04 -28.23 -2.13
CA VAL A 57 7.17 -29.17 -2.26
C VAL A 57 6.60 -30.58 -2.30
N TYR A 58 7.12 -31.41 -3.19
CA TYR A 58 6.76 -32.83 -3.24
C TYR A 58 8.00 -33.71 -3.08
N ASN A 59 7.76 -34.89 -2.52
CA ASN A 59 8.74 -35.95 -2.41
C ASN A 59 8.28 -37.15 -3.25
N GLY A 60 8.84 -37.30 -4.45
CA GLY A 60 8.55 -38.43 -5.34
C GLY A 60 9.42 -39.67 -5.08
N SER A 61 10.36 -39.58 -4.13
CA SER A 61 11.26 -40.67 -3.77
C SER A 61 10.62 -41.66 -2.80
N ASP A 62 11.29 -42.79 -2.62
CA ASP A 62 10.98 -43.90 -1.69
C ASP A 62 11.56 -43.69 -0.28
N GLU A 63 12.10 -42.50 0.00
CA GLU A 63 12.69 -42.17 1.29
C GLU A 63 12.16 -40.84 1.82
N LYS A 64 12.39 -40.56 3.11
CA LYS A 64 12.01 -39.28 3.71
C LYS A 64 12.92 -38.16 3.20
N LEU A 65 12.32 -36.99 2.96
CA LEU A 65 13.02 -35.77 2.58
C LEU A 65 12.80 -34.68 3.64
N GLY A 66 13.89 -34.05 4.07
CA GLY A 66 13.86 -32.87 4.91
C GLY A 66 14.68 -31.74 4.30
N GLY A 67 14.30 -30.50 4.60
CA GLY A 67 15.04 -29.31 4.20
C GLY A 67 14.31 -28.02 4.55
N THR A 68 14.78 -26.91 3.99
CA THR A 68 14.24 -25.58 4.25
C THR A 68 13.79 -24.93 2.95
N VAL A 69 12.53 -24.54 2.85
CA VAL A 69 12.07 -23.67 1.77
C VAL A 69 12.38 -22.23 2.12
N VAL A 70 12.98 -21.52 1.19
CA VAL A 70 13.38 -20.12 1.31
C VAL A 70 12.67 -19.33 0.24
N PHE A 71 11.98 -18.26 0.65
CA PHE A 71 11.30 -17.37 -0.27
C PHE A 71 12.11 -16.09 -0.45
N THR A 72 12.26 -15.68 -1.70
CA THR A 72 12.97 -14.47 -2.08
C THR A 72 12.08 -13.54 -2.89
N VAL A 73 12.19 -12.24 -2.62
CA VAL A 73 11.58 -11.18 -3.41
C VAL A 73 12.70 -10.26 -3.89
N ASP A 74 12.82 -10.06 -5.21
CA ASP A 74 13.89 -9.29 -5.85
C ASP A 74 15.32 -9.75 -5.48
N GLY A 75 15.46 -11.03 -5.15
CA GLY A 75 16.71 -11.64 -4.69
C GLY A 75 16.97 -11.52 -3.19
N GLU A 76 16.14 -10.79 -2.44
CA GLU A 76 16.25 -10.68 -0.99
C GLU A 76 15.40 -11.75 -0.29
N ARG A 77 15.95 -12.36 0.77
CA ARG A 77 15.26 -13.38 1.57
C ARG A 77 14.17 -12.73 2.42
N VAL A 78 12.92 -13.10 2.15
CA VAL A 78 11.75 -12.59 2.88
C VAL A 78 11.32 -13.53 4.00
N GLY A 79 11.56 -14.83 3.84
CA GLY A 79 11.23 -15.81 4.86
C GLY A 79 11.76 -17.20 4.54
N ALA A 80 11.71 -18.07 5.53
CA ALA A 80 12.08 -19.46 5.37
C ALA A 80 11.23 -20.35 6.28
N LYS A 81 11.02 -21.59 5.86
CA LYS A 81 10.24 -22.58 6.59
C LYS A 81 10.79 -23.98 6.35
N GLU A 82 11.09 -24.66 7.45
CA GLU A 82 11.50 -26.06 7.44
C GLU A 82 10.32 -26.96 7.06
N PHE A 83 10.63 -28.09 6.41
CA PHE A 83 9.68 -29.13 6.10
C PHE A 83 10.30 -30.51 6.25
N GLU A 84 9.43 -31.48 6.53
CA GLU A 84 9.75 -32.91 6.44
C GLU A 84 8.60 -33.61 5.69
N LEU A 85 8.95 -34.40 4.68
CA LEU A 85 8.03 -35.13 3.83
C LEU A 85 8.34 -36.62 3.86
N ALA A 86 7.31 -37.43 4.04
CA ALA A 86 7.39 -38.87 3.82
C ALA A 86 7.46 -39.18 2.31
N GLU A 87 7.80 -40.42 1.98
CA GLU A 87 7.78 -40.94 0.60
C GLU A 87 6.42 -40.67 -0.08
N GLY A 88 6.45 -40.23 -1.33
CA GLY A 88 5.24 -39.97 -2.12
C GLY A 88 4.34 -38.82 -1.64
N THR A 89 4.76 -38.01 -0.65
CA THR A 89 3.92 -36.94 -0.08
C THR A 89 4.28 -35.55 -0.61
N SER A 90 3.37 -34.59 -0.41
CA SER A 90 3.61 -33.17 -0.71
C SER A 90 3.13 -32.29 0.43
N ALA A 91 3.72 -31.11 0.56
CA ALA A 91 3.34 -30.11 1.55
C ALA A 91 3.23 -28.73 0.92
N LEU A 92 2.26 -27.97 1.42
CA LEU A 92 2.11 -26.54 1.15
C LEU A 92 2.90 -25.75 2.19
N VAL A 93 3.78 -24.88 1.72
CA VAL A 93 4.62 -24.01 2.54
C VAL A 93 4.28 -22.56 2.20
N SER A 94 4.22 -21.70 3.21
CA SER A 94 3.93 -20.28 3.02
C SER A 94 4.69 -19.38 3.98
N VAL A 95 4.88 -18.13 3.56
CA VAL A 95 5.43 -17.03 4.37
C VAL A 95 4.66 -15.75 4.11
N ALA A 96 4.55 -14.91 5.15
CA ALA A 96 3.98 -13.58 5.03
C ALA A 96 5.01 -12.59 4.50
N TRP A 97 4.60 -11.74 3.57
CA TRP A 97 5.40 -10.69 2.97
C TRP A 97 4.64 -9.36 3.00
N LYS A 98 5.31 -8.29 3.43
CA LYS A 98 4.75 -6.94 3.43
C LYS A 98 5.05 -6.25 2.09
N VAL A 99 3.99 -5.88 1.38
CA VAL A 99 4.06 -5.38 0.01
C VAL A 99 4.53 -3.93 -0.05
N SER A 100 5.53 -3.67 -0.89
CA SER A 100 6.01 -2.35 -1.27
C SER A 100 5.51 -1.93 -2.65
N ALA A 101 5.69 -0.65 -3.01
CA ALA A 101 5.39 -0.16 -4.35
C ALA A 101 6.46 -0.66 -5.34
N GLY A 102 6.05 -0.94 -6.58
CA GLY A 102 6.95 -1.30 -7.66
C GLY A 102 6.68 -2.67 -8.26
N GLU A 103 7.61 -3.11 -9.10
CA GLU A 103 7.62 -4.44 -9.68
C GLU A 103 8.51 -5.35 -8.83
N HIS A 104 7.95 -6.49 -8.41
CA HIS A 104 8.60 -7.43 -7.51
C HIS A 104 8.67 -8.82 -8.16
N ARG A 105 9.84 -9.44 -8.14
CA ARG A 105 10.07 -10.81 -8.61
C ARG A 105 10.12 -11.78 -7.44
N VAL A 106 9.13 -12.66 -7.35
CA VAL A 106 9.00 -13.64 -6.26
C VAL A 106 9.44 -15.02 -6.71
N ALA A 107 10.30 -15.67 -5.94
CA ALA A 107 10.76 -17.03 -6.17
C ALA A 107 10.92 -17.78 -4.84
N ALA A 108 11.05 -19.11 -4.93
CA ALA A 108 11.42 -19.95 -3.81
C ALA A 108 12.56 -20.91 -4.18
N ALA A 109 13.37 -21.26 -3.20
CA ALA A 109 14.47 -22.22 -3.31
C ALA A 109 14.40 -23.20 -2.13
N ILE A 110 14.84 -24.43 -2.34
CA ILE A 110 15.05 -25.39 -1.26
C ILE A 110 16.53 -25.39 -0.90
N GLU A 111 16.82 -25.15 0.36
CA GLU A 111 18.15 -25.17 0.97
C GLU A 111 18.23 -26.30 2.02
N ASP A 112 19.46 -26.63 2.42
CA ASP A 112 19.77 -27.58 3.50
C ASP A 112 19.05 -28.93 3.38
N THR A 113 19.05 -29.50 2.17
CA THR A 113 18.39 -30.76 1.89
C THR A 113 19.24 -31.95 2.33
N SER A 114 18.57 -33.02 2.75
CA SER A 114 19.24 -34.30 3.01
C SER A 114 19.69 -35.03 1.73
N ARG A 115 19.19 -34.64 0.55
CA ARG A 115 19.40 -35.33 -0.73
C ARG A 115 19.39 -34.36 -1.92
N GLU A 116 19.85 -34.85 -3.08
CA GLU A 116 19.72 -34.14 -4.36
C GLU A 116 18.25 -34.05 -4.80
N LEU A 117 17.89 -32.94 -5.43
CA LEU A 117 16.52 -32.62 -5.85
C LEU A 117 16.48 -32.45 -7.37
N ALA A 118 15.39 -32.91 -7.99
CA ALA A 118 15.13 -32.69 -9.41
C ALA A 118 15.03 -31.20 -9.74
N GLN A 119 14.36 -30.47 -8.85
CA GLN A 119 14.14 -29.04 -9.00
C GLN A 119 14.30 -28.35 -7.65
N LYS A 120 15.42 -27.64 -7.52
CA LYS A 120 15.80 -26.92 -6.30
C LYS A 120 15.17 -25.53 -6.21
N GLU A 121 14.86 -24.91 -7.34
CA GLU A 121 14.38 -23.52 -7.42
C GLU A 121 13.10 -23.44 -8.25
N THR A 122 12.21 -22.51 -7.90
CA THR A 122 10.98 -22.28 -8.64
C THR A 122 11.20 -21.28 -9.77
N ALA A 123 10.35 -21.31 -10.79
CA ALA A 123 10.23 -20.19 -11.70
C ALA A 123 9.77 -18.94 -10.92
N ALA A 124 10.39 -17.80 -11.20
CA ALA A 124 10.01 -16.54 -10.58
C ALA A 124 8.70 -15.99 -11.20
N ILE A 125 7.83 -15.44 -10.36
CA ILE A 125 6.64 -14.70 -10.79
C ILE A 125 6.84 -13.21 -10.59
N THR A 126 6.26 -12.39 -11.47
CA THR A 126 6.32 -10.93 -11.37
C THR A 126 5.00 -10.39 -10.82
N ILE A 127 5.07 -9.54 -9.80
CA ILE A 127 3.95 -8.85 -9.19
C ILE A 127 4.18 -7.35 -9.35
N THR A 128 3.26 -6.66 -10.01
CA THR A 128 3.32 -5.20 -10.17
C THR A 128 2.34 -4.53 -9.23
N VAL A 129 2.86 -3.66 -8.36
CA VAL A 129 2.09 -2.92 -7.38
C VAL A 129 2.13 -1.45 -7.74
N ALA A 130 0.94 -0.89 -8.01
CA ALA A 130 0.81 0.52 -8.36
C ALA A 130 1.25 1.40 -7.18
N GLU A 131 1.96 2.49 -7.50
CA GLU A 131 2.30 3.49 -6.50
C GLU A 131 1.02 4.17 -5.99
N PRO A 132 0.90 4.43 -4.67
CA PRO A 132 -0.29 5.07 -4.12
C PRO A 132 -0.48 6.45 -4.78
N PRO A 133 -1.73 6.86 -5.08
CA PRO A 133 -1.97 8.20 -5.61
C PRO A 133 -1.43 9.24 -4.62
N PRO A 134 -0.85 10.36 -5.11
CA PRO A 134 -0.34 11.42 -4.26
C PRO A 134 -1.42 11.85 -3.26
N ARG A 135 -1.20 11.56 -1.98
CA ARG A 135 -2.19 11.86 -0.94
C ARG A 135 -2.39 13.38 -0.87
N PRO A 136 -3.65 13.87 -0.77
CA PRO A 136 -3.91 15.29 -0.59
C PRO A 136 -3.10 15.86 0.58
N PRO A 137 -2.59 17.10 0.50
CA PRO A 137 -1.68 17.68 1.49
C PRO A 137 -2.18 17.62 2.94
N LEU A 138 -3.51 17.69 3.14
CA LEU A 138 -4.16 17.66 4.45
C LEU A 138 -4.04 16.29 5.15
N VAL A 139 -4.02 15.19 4.39
CA VAL A 139 -3.89 13.83 4.95
C VAL A 139 -2.44 13.57 5.39
N ASN A 140 -1.46 14.10 4.67
CA ASN A 140 -0.05 13.98 5.06
C ASN A 140 0.20 14.69 6.39
N ALA A 141 -0.34 15.90 6.59
CA ALA A 141 -0.20 16.63 7.85
C ALA A 141 -0.80 15.86 9.05
N ALA A 142 -1.94 15.20 8.86
CA ALA A 142 -2.60 14.41 9.90
C ALA A 142 -1.83 13.11 10.25
N VAL A 143 -1.32 12.40 9.24
CA VAL A 143 -0.50 11.18 9.45
C VAL A 143 0.82 11.53 10.13
N THR A 144 1.52 12.58 9.66
CA THR A 144 2.76 13.05 10.30
C THR A 144 2.51 13.50 11.75
N ALA A 145 1.41 14.21 12.02
CA ALA A 145 1.04 14.57 13.39
C ALA A 145 0.79 13.33 14.27
N SER A 146 0.13 12.30 13.73
CA SER A 146 -0.16 11.04 14.44
C SER A 146 1.10 10.23 14.74
N GLU A 147 2.04 10.13 13.79
CA GLU A 147 3.32 9.45 13.98
C GLU A 147 4.19 10.16 15.02
N VAL A 148 4.22 11.50 14.98
CA VAL A 148 4.94 12.32 15.98
C VAL A 148 4.31 12.16 17.37
N LEU A 149 2.98 12.12 17.49
CA LEU A 149 2.31 11.85 18.77
C LEU A 149 2.60 10.43 19.29
N SER A 150 2.65 9.43 18.42
CA SER A 150 2.93 8.04 18.79
C SER A 150 4.36 7.85 19.29
N ASN A 151 5.34 8.46 18.63
CA ASN A 151 6.74 8.42 19.05
C ASN A 151 6.97 9.24 20.33
N ALA A 152 6.29 10.39 20.49
CA ALA A 152 6.36 11.21 21.69
C ALA A 152 5.71 10.55 22.92
N ALA A 153 4.64 9.76 22.73
CA ALA A 153 3.98 9.04 23.82
C ALA A 153 4.85 7.90 24.39
N GLN A 154 5.73 7.32 23.57
CA GLN A 154 6.67 6.28 23.99
C GLN A 154 7.94 6.83 24.64
N ALA A 155 8.32 8.07 24.31
CA ALA A 155 9.43 8.77 24.93
C ALA A 155 8.98 9.54 26.19
N ALA A 156 8.69 8.81 27.27
CA ALA A 156 8.42 9.41 28.59
C ALA A 156 9.69 10.05 29.18
N THR A 157 9.96 11.29 28.74
CA THR A 157 10.92 12.32 29.21
C THR A 157 12.44 12.07 29.10
N PRO A 158 13.26 13.11 28.77
CA PRO A 158 12.95 14.52 28.54
C PRO A 158 13.07 14.91 27.06
N VAL A 159 12.02 14.66 26.26
CA VAL A 159 11.90 15.08 24.84
C VAL A 159 10.80 16.15 24.71
N VAL A 160 10.71 17.07 25.66
CA VAL A 160 9.69 18.15 25.61
C VAL A 160 10.06 19.19 24.56
N VAL A 161 11.34 19.41 24.30
CA VAL A 161 11.82 20.45 23.37
C VAL A 161 11.64 20.06 21.90
N GLU A 162 11.93 18.81 21.52
CA GLU A 162 11.81 18.36 20.13
C GLU A 162 10.35 18.26 19.68
N VAL A 163 9.47 17.79 20.56
CA VAL A 163 8.02 17.76 20.34
C VAL A 163 7.47 19.18 20.22
N ALA A 164 7.91 20.10 21.08
CA ALA A 164 7.51 21.51 20.99
C ALA A 164 7.94 22.16 19.67
N ASN A 165 9.16 21.89 19.20
CA ASN A 165 9.65 22.43 17.92
C ASN A 165 8.86 21.88 16.73
N THR A 166 8.55 20.59 16.72
CA THR A 166 7.79 19.97 15.62
C THR A 166 6.35 20.46 15.59
N ALA A 167 5.68 20.50 16.74
CA ALA A 167 4.34 21.05 16.87
C ALA A 167 4.31 22.54 16.45
N TYR A 168 5.33 23.31 16.83
CA TYR A 168 5.48 24.70 16.41
C TYR A 168 5.55 24.85 14.89
N GLN A 169 6.36 24.05 14.20
CA GLN A 169 6.50 24.13 12.74
C GLN A 169 5.20 23.77 12.01
N LEU A 170 4.48 22.75 12.48
CA LEU A 170 3.18 22.37 11.92
C LEU A 170 2.14 23.50 12.09
N ILE A 171 2.06 24.05 13.31
CA ILE A 171 1.15 25.17 13.62
C ILE A 171 1.51 26.39 12.77
N GLU A 172 2.79 26.69 12.59
CA GLU A 172 3.26 27.81 11.78
C GLU A 172 2.94 27.63 10.28
N HIS A 173 3.05 26.40 9.75
CA HIS A 173 2.64 26.10 8.39
C HIS A 173 1.13 26.34 8.19
N LEU A 174 0.30 25.86 9.12
CA LEU A 174 -1.15 26.09 9.10
C LEU A 174 -1.51 27.57 9.20
N ARG A 175 -0.81 28.32 10.06
CA ARG A 175 -0.99 29.78 10.19
C ARG A 175 -0.72 30.47 8.85
N LYS A 176 0.38 30.14 8.17
CA LYS A 176 0.73 30.72 6.87
C LYS A 176 -0.26 30.35 5.76
N ASP A 177 -0.71 29.10 5.70
CA ASP A 177 -1.73 28.69 4.72
C ASP A 177 -3.05 29.46 4.94
N ALA A 178 -3.49 29.58 6.21
CA ALA A 178 -4.68 30.33 6.56
C ALA A 178 -4.59 31.81 6.17
N ILE A 179 -3.44 32.45 6.39
CA ILE A 179 -3.19 33.84 5.93
C ILE A 179 -3.35 33.94 4.42
N SER A 180 -2.74 33.05 3.65
CA SER A 180 -2.79 33.09 2.17
C SER A 180 -4.21 32.94 1.62
N ARG A 181 -5.04 32.12 2.28
CA ARG A 181 -6.45 31.93 1.93
C ARG A 181 -7.28 33.15 2.28
N LEU A 182 -7.07 33.74 3.45
CA LEU A 182 -7.80 34.94 3.86
C LEU A 182 -7.41 36.16 3.03
N GLU A 183 -6.14 36.31 2.65
CA GLU A 183 -5.66 37.39 1.80
C GLU A 183 -6.32 37.37 0.42
N ARG A 184 -6.54 36.18 -0.14
CA ARG A 184 -7.32 35.99 -1.39
C ARG A 184 -8.78 36.43 -1.24
N VAL A 185 -9.36 36.27 -0.05
CA VAL A 185 -10.77 36.61 0.23
C VAL A 185 -10.93 38.08 0.66
N SER A 186 -9.90 38.68 1.25
CA SER A 186 -9.89 40.07 1.69
C SER A 186 -9.40 41.05 0.63
N SER A 187 -8.67 40.58 -0.38
CA SER A 187 -8.27 41.41 -1.51
C SER A 187 -9.53 41.97 -2.17
N PRO A 188 -9.71 43.30 -2.26
CA PRO A 188 -10.78 43.84 -3.07
C PRO A 188 -10.54 43.32 -4.49
N SER A 189 -11.54 42.65 -5.09
CA SER A 189 -11.54 42.45 -6.54
C SER A 189 -11.11 43.77 -7.17
N PRO A 190 -10.07 43.82 -8.02
CA PRO A 190 -9.86 45.00 -8.81
C PRO A 190 -11.14 45.18 -9.59
N SER A 191 -11.90 46.22 -9.22
CA SER A 191 -12.93 46.81 -10.04
C SER A 191 -12.36 46.85 -11.45
N ALA A 192 -12.92 46.07 -12.36
CA ALA A 192 -12.67 46.24 -13.78
C ALA A 192 -13.28 47.60 -14.17
N SER A 193 -12.55 48.66 -13.89
CA SER A 193 -12.85 50.03 -14.28
C SER A 193 -11.57 50.68 -14.80
N ALA A 194 -11.35 50.43 -16.09
CA ALA A 194 -10.99 51.38 -17.12
C ALA A 194 -9.72 52.25 -16.98
N GLN A 195 -8.71 51.88 -17.78
CA GLN A 195 -8.02 52.73 -18.76
C GLN A 195 -7.75 51.81 -19.96
N GLY A 196 -8.10 52.03 -21.22
CA GLY A 196 -8.56 53.20 -21.97
C GLY A 196 -8.14 52.90 -23.42
N GLY A 197 -9.08 52.55 -24.29
CA GLY A 197 -8.78 52.15 -25.68
C GLY A 197 -10.00 51.63 -26.44
N GLN A 198 -10.83 52.57 -26.91
CA GLN A 198 -11.76 52.51 -28.04
C GLN A 198 -12.44 51.18 -28.45
N GLY A 199 -13.77 51.19 -28.39
CA GLY A 199 -14.60 50.21 -29.08
C GLY A 199 -16.06 50.20 -28.62
N THR A 200 -16.79 51.30 -28.80
CA THR A 200 -18.26 51.32 -28.73
C THR A 200 -18.82 50.41 -29.81
N ILE A 201 -19.50 49.33 -29.43
CA ILE A 201 -20.47 48.67 -30.30
C ILE A 201 -21.85 49.07 -29.76
N LEU A 202 -22.54 49.91 -30.52
CA LEU A 202 -23.94 50.25 -30.31
C LEU A 202 -24.79 48.99 -30.46
N GLY A 203 -25.66 48.72 -29.48
CA GLY A 203 -26.85 47.90 -29.69
C GLY A 203 -26.97 46.69 -28.77
N THR A 204 -27.41 46.91 -27.53
CA THR A 204 -28.42 46.05 -26.88
C THR A 204 -28.95 46.76 -25.63
N SER A 205 -30.15 47.30 -25.76
CA SER A 205 -31.02 47.67 -24.65
C SER A 205 -31.59 46.38 -24.04
N THR A 206 -31.73 46.30 -22.71
CA THR A 206 -32.96 45.84 -22.02
C THR A 206 -32.79 45.85 -20.49
N ASN A 207 -33.63 46.70 -19.89
CA ASN A 207 -34.27 46.66 -18.57
C ASN A 207 -33.47 46.78 -17.28
N THR A 208 -33.46 48.03 -16.81
CA THR A 208 -33.91 48.44 -15.47
C THR A 208 -34.76 47.39 -14.75
N SER A 209 -34.21 46.82 -13.68
CA SER A 209 -35.02 46.38 -12.54
C SER A 209 -34.36 46.93 -11.29
N THR A 210 -35.00 47.96 -10.75
CA THR A 210 -34.85 48.47 -9.40
C THR A 210 -34.89 47.31 -8.42
N SER A 211 -33.76 47.00 -7.78
CA SER A 211 -33.75 46.23 -6.55
C SER A 211 -32.90 47.00 -5.56
N GLU A 212 -33.55 47.38 -4.47
CA GLU A 212 -33.01 48.23 -3.42
C GLU A 212 -31.64 47.77 -2.97
N ASN A 213 -30.68 48.68 -3.09
CA ASN A 213 -29.33 48.54 -2.60
C ASN A 213 -29.36 48.63 -1.06
N ILE A 214 -29.79 47.56 -0.39
CA ILE A 214 -29.41 47.34 1.01
C ILE A 214 -28.01 46.71 0.95
N PRO A 215 -26.92 47.43 1.28
CA PRO A 215 -25.64 46.78 1.43
C PRO A 215 -25.83 45.72 2.52
N SER A 216 -25.82 44.45 2.11
CA SER A 216 -26.05 43.34 3.04
C SER A 216 -25.04 43.47 4.18
N SER A 217 -25.51 43.82 5.38
CA SER A 217 -24.68 43.94 6.59
C SER A 217 -23.81 42.69 6.79
N LEU A 218 -24.27 41.55 6.28
CA LEU A 218 -23.55 40.29 6.18
C LEU A 218 -22.23 40.37 5.40
N SER A 219 -22.18 41.07 4.26
CA SER A 219 -20.97 41.22 3.45
C SER A 219 -19.90 42.08 4.14
N GLN A 220 -20.34 43.17 4.77
CA GLN A 220 -19.49 44.02 5.62
C GLN A 220 -19.01 43.23 6.85
N MET A 221 -19.88 42.45 7.48
CA MET A 221 -19.54 41.61 8.63
C MET A 221 -18.53 40.50 8.26
N LYS A 222 -18.65 39.90 7.07
CA LYS A 222 -17.68 38.93 6.54
C LYS A 222 -16.32 39.58 6.28
N GLN A 223 -16.29 40.79 5.72
CA GLN A 223 -15.04 41.53 5.49
C GLN A 223 -14.37 41.95 6.80
N VAL A 224 -15.13 42.44 7.78
CA VAL A 224 -14.61 42.78 9.12
C VAL A 224 -14.11 41.53 9.84
N ALA A 225 -14.83 40.42 9.76
CA ALA A 225 -14.40 39.14 10.33
C ALA A 225 -13.13 38.61 9.66
N ALA A 226 -13.02 38.70 8.34
CA ALA A 226 -11.81 38.31 7.60
C ALA A 226 -10.62 39.21 7.94
N ALA A 227 -10.82 40.53 8.06
CA ALA A 227 -9.77 41.46 8.47
C ALA A 227 -9.31 41.21 9.92
N ALA A 228 -10.24 40.97 10.85
CA ALA A 228 -9.92 40.62 12.23
C ALA A 228 -9.19 39.28 12.33
N ALA A 229 -9.59 38.28 11.53
CA ALA A 229 -8.92 36.99 11.47
C ALA A 229 -7.52 37.10 10.84
N LEU A 230 -7.32 37.94 9.82
CA LEU A 230 -6.00 38.25 9.27
C LEU A 230 -5.10 38.90 10.32
N PHE A 231 -5.62 39.87 11.08
CA PHE A 231 -4.87 40.50 12.16
C PHE A 231 -4.44 39.48 13.23
N ALA A 232 -5.38 38.64 13.67
CA ALA A 232 -5.12 37.60 14.66
C ALA A 232 -4.12 36.54 14.16
N LEU A 233 -4.15 36.19 12.87
CA LEU A 233 -3.22 35.24 12.27
C LEU A 233 -1.84 35.86 11.99
N ASN A 234 -1.76 37.14 11.63
CA ASN A 234 -0.49 37.77 11.28
C ASN A 234 0.36 38.07 12.53
N SER A 235 -0.28 38.39 13.66
CA SER A 235 0.42 38.61 14.93
C SER A 235 0.69 37.28 15.66
N LYS A 236 1.97 36.90 15.75
CA LYS A 236 2.40 35.71 16.50
C LYS A 236 1.97 35.78 17.97
N GLU A 237 2.08 36.95 18.59
CA GLU A 237 1.77 37.14 20.02
C GLU A 237 0.28 36.99 20.34
N VAL A 238 -0.60 37.25 19.36
CA VAL A 238 -2.06 37.12 19.52
C VAL A 238 -2.54 35.73 19.08
N PHE A 239 -1.89 35.14 18.08
CA PHE A 239 -2.27 33.85 17.52
C PHE A 239 -2.16 32.70 18.52
N TYR A 240 -1.01 32.52 19.18
CA TYR A 240 -0.79 31.38 20.08
C TYR A 240 -1.73 31.35 21.30
N PRO A 241 -1.96 32.44 22.05
CA PRO A 241 -2.90 32.41 23.16
C PRO A 241 -4.35 32.17 22.70
N LEU A 242 -4.77 32.74 21.57
CA LEU A 242 -6.10 32.49 21.01
C LEU A 242 -6.27 31.04 20.53
N PHE A 243 -5.25 30.49 19.86
CA PHE A 243 -5.25 29.10 19.41
C PHE A 243 -5.38 28.14 20.60
N LEU A 244 -4.63 28.38 21.67
CA LEU A 244 -4.66 27.57 22.88
C LEU A 244 -6.03 27.64 23.57
N LEU A 245 -6.61 28.84 23.72
CA LEU A 245 -7.98 29.01 24.24
C LEU A 245 -9.03 28.29 23.39
N SER A 246 -8.92 28.38 22.06
CA SER A 246 -9.81 27.69 21.12
C SER A 246 -9.71 26.17 21.27
N LEU A 247 -8.49 25.63 21.38
CA LEU A 247 -8.23 24.22 21.57
C LEU A 247 -8.84 23.70 22.88
N PHE A 248 -8.61 24.40 24.00
CA PHE A 248 -9.19 24.03 25.30
C PHE A 248 -10.71 24.13 25.30
N GLY A 249 -11.28 25.15 24.65
CA GLY A 249 -12.74 25.28 24.51
C GLY A 249 -13.35 24.13 23.72
N LEU A 250 -12.71 23.72 22.62
CA LEU A 250 -13.17 22.60 21.80
C LEU A 250 -13.06 21.27 22.55
N LEU A 251 -11.97 21.05 23.29
CA LEU A 251 -11.80 19.88 24.14
C LEU A 251 -12.86 19.83 25.25
N TYR A 252 -13.15 20.97 25.88
CA TYR A 252 -14.20 21.09 26.90
C TYR A 252 -15.59 20.75 26.32
N LEU A 253 -15.90 21.24 25.12
CA LEU A 253 -17.16 20.92 24.44
C LEU A 253 -17.27 19.44 24.10
N LEU A 254 -16.21 18.84 23.55
CA LEU A 254 -16.16 17.39 23.26
C LEU A 254 -16.34 16.56 24.53
N PHE A 255 -15.67 16.92 25.62
CA PHE A 255 -15.81 16.24 26.91
C PHE A 255 -17.24 16.35 27.47
N ARG A 256 -17.82 17.56 27.40
CA ARG A 256 -19.21 17.81 27.81
C ARG A 256 -20.22 17.07 26.93
N TRP A 257 -19.88 16.79 25.68
CA TRP A 257 -20.75 16.07 24.76
C TRP A 257 -20.64 14.54 24.94
N ALA A 258 -19.42 14.04 25.16
CA ALA A 258 -19.17 12.62 25.45
C ALA A 258 -19.84 12.15 26.75
N THR A 259 -19.85 12.99 27.79
CA THR A 259 -20.48 12.68 29.08
C THR A 259 -22.01 12.71 29.06
N LYS A 260 -22.63 13.27 28.01
CA LYS A 260 -24.09 13.39 27.87
C LYS A 260 -24.75 12.23 27.12
N ARG A 261 -24.02 11.17 26.73
CA ARG A 261 -24.65 10.02 26.06
C ARG A 261 -25.58 9.26 27.03
N PRO A 262 -26.88 9.10 26.71
CA PRO A 262 -27.78 8.32 27.54
C PRO A 262 -27.32 6.86 27.55
N ARG A 263 -27.14 6.30 28.75
CA ARG A 263 -26.87 4.86 28.92
C ARG A 263 -28.09 4.10 28.39
N VAL A 264 -27.92 3.43 27.25
CA VAL A 264 -28.91 2.46 26.76
C VAL A 264 -28.94 1.33 27.78
N ARG A 265 -30.04 1.22 28.52
CA ARG A 265 -30.34 0.05 29.36
C ARG A 265 -30.72 -1.09 28.41
N TYR A 266 -29.91 -2.15 28.40
CA TYR A 266 -30.34 -3.46 27.95
C TYR A 266 -31.26 -4.09 29.00
#